data_AF-A0A9D6YD58-F1
#
_entry.id   AF-A0A9D6YD58-F1
#
_cell.length_a   1.000
_cell.length_b   1.000
_cell.length_c   1.000
_cell.angle_alpha   90.00
_cell.angle_beta   90.00
_cell.angle_gamma   90.00
#
_symmetry.space_group_name_H-M   'P 1'
#
loop_
_entity.id
_entity.type
_entity.pdbx_description
1 polymer ?
#
loop_
_entity_poly.entity_id
_entity_poly.type
_entity_poly.pdbx_seq_one_letter_code
_entity_poly.pdbx_strand_id
1 'polypeptide(L)'
;MSPSLDLSRWREAPKGVGYRRWTIISSGLRHLLRTRLFITLLFMAWTAGFLIAAFGFLLSQSIATGGWLETAATHMGPRVEAVVTAIGGFIVLFPDIIIGGFFTLVFWLHSFLGLGLCLVALTVMVPRLIASDRASNALTIYLSRPLTSADYLLGKLGMIVGVLLLLWTGPLVFGWVLGMLLSPDRDFIVYSFLPFLHALTFNGIALVVLAATALGVSALSRTSSPTVILWMVLWIFAGAVAKFPLAPVWLRRVSFSHNLSEVRMTVFRLDTALADASASLPLLTEQMGDSLRKAALSAQAHDFNGAMMGLGVLTVLSSVVFLRKLRPE
;
A
#
# COMPACT_ATOMS: atom_id res chain seq x y z
N MET A 1 36.72 31.34 -19.61
CA MET A 1 35.46 32.09 -19.74
C MET A 1 34.37 31.31 -19.03
N SER A 2 33.99 31.71 -17.82
CA SER A 2 32.84 31.13 -17.11
C SER A 2 31.56 31.68 -17.75
N PRO A 3 30.68 30.85 -18.32
CA PRO A 3 29.41 31.30 -18.85
C PRO A 3 28.54 31.83 -17.69
N SER A 4 28.49 33.14 -17.50
CA SER A 4 27.52 33.76 -16.61
C SER A 4 26.14 33.63 -17.25
N LEU A 5 25.27 32.80 -16.67
CA LEU A 5 23.87 32.69 -17.05
C LEU A 5 23.19 34.06 -16.90
N ASP A 6 22.90 34.72 -18.02
CA ASP A 6 22.17 35.99 -18.04
C ASP A 6 20.69 35.75 -17.70
N LEU A 7 20.36 35.92 -16.41
CA LEU A 7 19.00 35.81 -15.90
C LEU A 7 18.17 37.10 -16.11
N SER A 8 18.75 38.16 -16.68
CA SER A 8 18.06 39.47 -16.85
C SER A 8 16.85 39.42 -17.77
N ARG A 9 16.77 38.40 -18.64
CA ARG A 9 15.64 38.20 -19.57
C ARG A 9 14.42 37.55 -18.91
N TRP A 10 14.52 37.08 -17.67
CA TRP A 10 13.42 36.40 -17.00
C TRP A 10 12.51 37.41 -16.28
N ARG A 11 11.44 37.83 -16.96
CA ARG A 11 10.48 38.85 -16.47
C ARG A 11 9.28 38.29 -15.70
N GLU A 12 9.19 36.97 -15.53
CA GLU A 12 8.05 36.37 -14.82
C GLU A 12 8.18 36.57 -13.30
N ALA A 13 7.07 36.93 -12.66
CA ALA A 13 7.01 37.02 -11.21
C ALA A 13 7.32 35.63 -10.59
N PRO A 14 8.12 35.57 -9.51
CA PRO A 14 8.48 34.31 -8.87
C PRO A 14 7.20 33.62 -8.36
N LYS A 15 6.90 32.43 -8.91
CA LYS A 15 5.79 31.61 -8.44
C LYS A 15 6.09 31.05 -7.05
N GLY A 16 5.05 30.90 -6.24
CA GLY A 16 5.16 30.42 -4.86
C GLY A 16 5.80 29.03 -4.71
N VAL A 17 6.34 28.75 -3.53
CA VAL A 17 7.06 27.50 -3.20
C VAL A 17 6.23 26.25 -3.48
N GLY A 18 4.94 26.28 -3.14
CA GLY A 18 4.00 25.16 -3.38
C GLY A 18 3.86 24.81 -4.87
N TYR A 19 3.78 25.83 -5.73
CA TYR A 19 3.69 25.63 -7.18
C TYR A 19 4.93 24.91 -7.73
N ARG A 20 6.13 25.27 -7.25
CA ARG A 20 7.39 24.62 -7.67
C ARG A 20 7.41 23.14 -7.29
N ARG A 21 7.08 22.82 -6.03
CA ARG A 21 7.00 21.44 -5.54
C ARG A 21 5.97 20.62 -6.32
N TRP A 22 4.77 21.18 -6.51
CA TRP A 22 3.71 20.54 -7.30
C TRP A 22 4.14 20.31 -8.75
N THR A 23 4.84 21.25 -9.38
CA THR A 23 5.33 21.10 -10.75
C THR A 23 6.33 19.95 -10.87
N ILE A 24 7.24 19.78 -9.88
CA ILE A 24 8.19 18.65 -9.85
C ILE A 24 7.44 17.32 -9.70
N ILE A 25 6.47 17.26 -8.78
CA ILE A 25 5.67 16.05 -8.54
C ILE A 25 4.86 15.68 -9.79
N SER A 26 4.08 16.63 -10.31
CA SER A 26 3.18 16.40 -11.45
C SER A 26 3.92 16.09 -12.74
N SER A 27 5.06 16.73 -13.02
CA SER A 27 5.89 16.40 -14.19
C SER A 27 6.47 14.99 -14.09
N GLY A 28 6.97 14.59 -12.93
CA GLY A 28 7.47 13.23 -12.70
C GLY A 28 6.39 12.16 -12.80
N LEU A 29 5.24 12.38 -12.16
CA LEU A 29 4.09 11.48 -12.27
C LEU A 29 3.60 11.38 -13.72
N ARG A 30 3.50 12.50 -14.45
CA ARG A 30 3.12 12.50 -15.87
C ARG A 30 4.11 11.71 -16.73
N HIS A 31 5.41 11.79 -16.42
CA HIS A 31 6.41 10.99 -17.11
C HIS A 31 6.24 9.50 -16.85
N LEU A 32 5.97 9.09 -15.60
CA LEU A 32 5.68 7.70 -15.24
C LEU A 32 4.40 7.20 -15.92
N LEU A 33 3.33 8.00 -15.91
CA LEU A 33 2.05 7.69 -16.56
C LEU A 33 2.16 7.51 -18.08
N ARG A 34 3.24 7.96 -18.73
CA ARG A 34 3.48 7.67 -20.15
C ARG A 34 4.11 6.30 -20.40
N THR A 35 4.61 5.63 -19.37
CA THR A 35 5.22 4.30 -19.52
C THR A 35 4.15 3.21 -19.50
N ARG A 36 4.18 2.32 -20.49
CA ARG A 36 3.20 1.22 -20.62
C ARG A 36 3.14 0.36 -19.37
N LEU A 37 4.29 0.02 -18.79
CA LEU A 37 4.37 -0.77 -17.56
C LEU A 37 3.63 -0.10 -16.39
N PHE A 38 3.83 1.21 -16.17
CA PHE A 38 3.14 1.90 -15.08
C PHE A 38 1.63 1.97 -15.31
N ILE A 39 1.18 2.16 -16.56
CA ILE A 39 -0.25 2.10 -16.91
C ILE A 39 -0.83 0.71 -16.60
N THR A 40 -0.11 -0.38 -16.95
CA THR A 40 -0.55 -1.75 -16.63
C THR A 40 -0.65 -1.97 -15.13
N LEU A 41 0.35 -1.54 -14.34
CA LEU A 41 0.31 -1.63 -12.88
C LEU A 41 -0.85 -0.82 -12.29
N LEU A 42 -1.11 0.38 -12.84
CA LEU A 42 -2.22 1.22 -12.42
C LEU A 42 -3.57 0.54 -12.72
N PHE A 43 -3.72 -0.02 -13.92
CA PHE A 43 -4.93 -0.77 -14.27
C PHE A 43 -5.16 -1.92 -13.29
N MET A 44 -4.14 -2.76 -13.04
CA MET A 44 -4.23 -3.87 -12.08
C MET A 44 -4.63 -3.41 -10.67
N ALA A 45 -4.01 -2.32 -10.19
CA ALA A 45 -4.29 -1.76 -8.88
C ALA A 45 -5.74 -1.27 -8.76
N TRP A 46 -6.21 -0.50 -9.75
CA TRP A 46 -7.58 0.03 -9.75
C TRP A 46 -8.63 -1.06 -9.98
N THR A 47 -8.33 -2.09 -10.77
CA THR A 47 -9.18 -3.29 -10.87
C THR A 47 -9.34 -3.95 -9.49
N ALA A 48 -8.29 -4.04 -8.68
CA ALA A 48 -8.41 -4.55 -7.32
C ALA A 48 -9.31 -3.67 -6.44
N GLY A 49 -9.24 -2.34 -6.58
CA GLY A 49 -10.18 -1.40 -5.95
C GLY A 49 -11.63 -1.64 -6.37
N PHE A 50 -11.88 -1.83 -7.67
CA PHE A 50 -13.22 -2.19 -8.16
C PHE A 50 -13.71 -3.54 -7.61
N LEU A 51 -12.83 -4.54 -7.50
CA LEU A 51 -13.17 -5.81 -6.89
C LEU A 51 -13.57 -5.66 -5.42
N ILE A 52 -12.90 -4.82 -4.65
CA ILE A 52 -13.33 -4.48 -3.27
C ILE A 52 -14.75 -3.94 -3.27
N ALA A 53 -15.05 -2.98 -4.14
CA ALA A 53 -16.40 -2.39 -4.24
C ALA A 53 -17.44 -3.43 -4.64
N ALA A 54 -17.14 -4.26 -5.65
CA ALA A 54 -18.03 -5.32 -6.12
C ALA A 54 -18.30 -6.36 -5.03
N PHE A 55 -17.26 -6.79 -4.31
CA PHE A 55 -17.39 -7.71 -3.19
C PHE A 55 -18.18 -7.13 -2.03
N GLY A 56 -17.93 -5.87 -1.65
CA GLY A 56 -18.70 -5.15 -0.64
C GLY A 56 -20.18 -5.02 -1.03
N PHE A 57 -20.44 -4.68 -2.30
CA PHE A 57 -21.81 -4.60 -2.83
C PHE A 57 -22.51 -5.96 -2.82
N LEU A 58 -21.85 -7.02 -3.32
CA LEU A 58 -22.42 -8.37 -3.34
C LEU A 58 -22.75 -8.86 -1.93
N LEU A 59 -21.85 -8.65 -0.98
CA LEU A 59 -22.09 -8.98 0.42
C LEU A 59 -23.29 -8.19 0.94
N SER A 60 -23.33 -6.88 0.68
CA SER A 60 -24.42 -6.01 1.14
C SER A 60 -25.78 -6.39 0.58
N GLN A 61 -25.85 -6.70 -0.71
CA GLN A 61 -27.07 -7.18 -1.34
C GLN A 61 -27.50 -8.57 -0.88
N SER A 62 -26.57 -9.38 -0.37
CA SER A 62 -26.90 -10.69 0.19
C SER A 62 -27.56 -10.59 1.57
N ILE A 63 -27.48 -9.42 2.21
CA ILE A 63 -27.95 -9.17 3.58
C ILE A 63 -29.19 -8.28 3.57
N ALA A 64 -29.33 -7.40 2.57
CA ALA A 64 -30.47 -6.51 2.45
C ALA A 64 -31.78 -7.26 2.16
N THR A 65 -32.84 -6.93 2.89
CA THR A 65 -34.21 -7.40 2.63
C THR A 65 -34.69 -6.91 1.27
N GLY A 66 -35.21 -7.81 0.43
CA GLY A 66 -35.58 -7.53 -0.94
C GLY A 66 -34.39 -7.44 -1.91
N GLY A 67 -33.20 -7.89 -1.48
CA GLY A 67 -32.02 -7.97 -2.34
C GLY A 67 -32.22 -8.93 -3.52
N TRP A 68 -31.30 -8.84 -4.49
CA TRP A 68 -31.35 -9.73 -5.66
C TRP A 68 -31.23 -11.21 -5.28
N LEU A 69 -30.51 -11.52 -4.18
CA LEU A 69 -30.32 -12.89 -3.70
C LEU A 69 -31.64 -13.48 -3.18
N GLU A 70 -32.39 -12.72 -2.38
CA GLU A 70 -33.72 -13.11 -1.89
C GLU A 70 -34.70 -13.26 -3.05
N THR A 71 -34.70 -12.29 -3.98
CA THR A 71 -35.54 -12.36 -5.18
C THR A 71 -35.19 -13.56 -6.05
N ALA A 72 -33.91 -13.89 -6.23
CA ALA A 72 -33.51 -15.08 -6.98
C ALA A 72 -33.94 -16.37 -6.24
N ALA A 73 -33.81 -16.39 -4.91
CA ALA A 73 -34.15 -17.55 -4.09
C ALA A 73 -35.64 -17.90 -4.15
N THR A 74 -36.54 -16.90 -4.14
CA THR A 74 -37.99 -17.14 -4.27
C THR A 74 -38.36 -17.79 -5.60
N HIS A 75 -37.65 -17.46 -6.70
CA HIS A 75 -37.86 -18.08 -8.01
C HIS A 75 -37.32 -19.52 -8.08
N MET A 76 -36.31 -19.87 -7.28
CA MET A 76 -35.70 -21.21 -7.25
C MET A 76 -36.45 -22.19 -6.33
N GLY A 77 -37.42 -21.70 -5.57
CA GLY A 77 -38.36 -22.49 -4.77
C GLY A 77 -38.10 -22.46 -3.26
N PRO A 78 -39.03 -23.03 -2.45
CA PRO A 78 -39.10 -22.75 -1.01
C PRO A 78 -37.88 -23.20 -0.20
N ARG A 79 -37.17 -24.23 -0.65
CA ARG A 79 -35.96 -24.73 0.04
C ARG A 79 -34.80 -23.74 -0.08
N VAL A 80 -34.61 -23.14 -1.26
CA VAL A 80 -33.52 -22.17 -1.51
C VAL A 80 -33.81 -20.88 -0.76
N GLU A 81 -35.07 -20.43 -0.80
CA GLU A 81 -35.55 -19.30 0.01
C GLU A 81 -35.24 -19.50 1.50
N ALA A 82 -35.64 -20.63 2.08
CA ALA A 82 -35.36 -20.92 3.50
C ALA A 82 -33.86 -20.90 3.83
N VAL A 83 -33.00 -21.41 2.94
CA VAL A 83 -31.54 -21.36 3.14
C VAL A 83 -31.01 -19.93 3.07
N VAL A 84 -31.45 -19.13 2.09
CA VAL A 84 -31.02 -17.73 1.94
C VAL A 84 -31.50 -16.89 3.11
N THR A 85 -32.75 -17.07 3.56
CA THR A 85 -33.26 -16.39 4.76
C THR A 85 -32.49 -16.80 6.01
N ALA A 86 -32.15 -18.09 6.16
CA ALA A 86 -31.34 -18.56 7.28
C ALA A 86 -29.92 -17.94 7.26
N ILE A 87 -29.29 -17.85 6.09
CA ILE A 87 -27.98 -17.19 5.92
C ILE A 87 -28.11 -15.69 6.23
N GLY A 88 -29.13 -15.01 5.72
CA GLY A 88 -29.38 -13.58 6.01
C GLY A 88 -29.56 -13.32 7.50
N GLY A 89 -30.42 -14.11 8.17
CA GLY A 89 -30.61 -14.02 9.61
C GLY A 89 -29.33 -14.31 10.41
N PHE A 90 -28.52 -15.27 9.94
CA PHE A 90 -27.23 -15.55 10.54
C PHE A 90 -26.25 -14.37 10.45
N ILE A 91 -26.26 -13.64 9.32
CA ILE A 91 -25.42 -12.46 9.17
C ILE A 91 -25.88 -11.30 10.04
N VAL A 92 -27.19 -11.12 10.19
CA VAL A 92 -27.76 -10.13 11.11
C VAL A 92 -27.42 -10.44 12.57
N LEU A 93 -27.28 -11.71 12.95
CA LEU A 93 -26.90 -12.13 14.30
C LEU A 93 -25.41 -11.91 14.61
N PHE A 94 -24.53 -11.99 13.60
CA PHE A 94 -23.07 -11.87 13.77
C PHE A 94 -22.42 -10.89 12.78
N PRO A 95 -22.90 -9.63 12.70
CA PRO A 95 -22.45 -8.67 11.69
C PRO A 95 -20.96 -8.30 11.85
N ASP A 96 -20.49 -8.17 13.10
CA ASP A 96 -19.09 -7.88 13.43
C ASP A 96 -18.13 -8.93 12.84
N ILE A 97 -18.45 -10.21 13.03
CA ILE A 97 -17.59 -11.33 12.62
C ILE A 97 -17.64 -11.48 11.10
N ILE A 98 -18.82 -11.41 10.51
CA ILE A 98 -18.99 -11.68 9.08
C ILE A 98 -18.57 -10.47 8.24
N ILE A 99 -19.14 -9.29 8.48
CA ILE A 99 -18.81 -8.08 7.70
C ILE A 99 -17.39 -7.62 8.06
N GLY A 100 -17.08 -7.49 9.35
CA GLY A 100 -15.76 -7.07 9.81
C GLY A 100 -14.65 -8.05 9.41
N GLY A 101 -14.88 -9.35 9.59
CA GLY A 101 -13.94 -10.39 9.17
C GLY A 101 -13.73 -10.44 7.66
N PHE A 102 -14.81 -10.30 6.88
CA PHE A 102 -14.74 -10.24 5.42
C PHE A 102 -13.89 -9.06 4.94
N PHE A 103 -14.17 -7.84 5.40
CA PHE A 103 -13.38 -6.66 5.01
C PHE A 103 -11.94 -6.74 5.50
N THR A 104 -11.69 -7.33 6.68
CA THR A 104 -10.34 -7.59 7.18
C THR A 104 -9.57 -8.48 6.21
N LEU A 105 -10.17 -9.58 5.74
CA LEU A 105 -9.55 -10.49 4.77
C LEU A 105 -9.32 -9.81 3.41
N VAL A 106 -10.33 -9.12 2.88
CA VAL A 106 -10.27 -8.43 1.58
C VAL A 106 -9.20 -7.35 1.59
N PHE A 107 -9.14 -6.53 2.64
CA PHE A 107 -8.12 -5.49 2.77
C PHE A 107 -6.73 -6.05 3.03
N TRP A 108 -6.61 -7.14 3.78
CA TRP A 108 -5.34 -7.85 3.94
C TRP A 108 -4.82 -8.36 2.59
N LEU A 109 -5.68 -8.96 1.76
CA LEU A 109 -5.33 -9.44 0.42
C LEU A 109 -4.93 -8.28 -0.49
N HIS A 110 -5.72 -7.19 -0.49
CA HIS A 110 -5.41 -5.98 -1.23
C HIS A 110 -4.06 -5.38 -0.79
N SER A 111 -3.73 -5.41 0.49
CA SER A 111 -2.46 -4.91 1.00
C SER A 111 -1.25 -5.72 0.51
N PHE A 112 -1.42 -7.04 0.31
CA PHE A 112 -0.39 -7.89 -0.29
C PHE A 112 -0.14 -7.50 -1.75
N LEU A 113 -1.23 -7.40 -2.52
CA LEU A 113 -1.18 -7.05 -3.94
C LEU A 113 -0.60 -5.65 -4.14
N GLY A 114 -1.11 -4.65 -3.39
CA GLY A 114 -0.67 -3.26 -3.47
C GLY A 114 0.81 -3.09 -3.13
N LEU A 115 1.30 -3.74 -2.08
CA LEU A 115 2.73 -3.74 -1.75
C LEU A 115 3.57 -4.31 -2.90
N GLY A 116 3.16 -5.45 -3.48
CA GLY A 116 3.85 -6.07 -4.62
C GLY A 116 3.90 -5.14 -5.84
N LEU A 117 2.76 -4.55 -6.23
CA LEU A 117 2.68 -3.61 -7.34
C LEU A 117 3.55 -2.36 -7.10
N CYS A 118 3.56 -1.84 -5.87
CA CYS A 118 4.42 -0.72 -5.49
C CYS A 118 5.91 -1.05 -5.60
N LEU A 119 6.36 -2.23 -5.17
CA LEU A 119 7.77 -2.64 -5.28
C LEU A 119 8.23 -2.76 -6.74
N VAL A 120 7.36 -3.28 -7.61
CA VAL A 120 7.61 -3.34 -9.05
C VAL A 120 7.68 -1.92 -9.65
N ALA A 121 6.72 -1.05 -9.32
CA ALA A 121 6.73 0.34 -9.79
C ALA A 121 7.97 1.12 -9.33
N LEU A 122 8.37 0.94 -8.06
CA LEU A 122 9.57 1.54 -7.50
C LEU A 122 10.84 1.06 -8.19
N THR A 123 10.90 -0.18 -8.67
CA THR A 123 12.06 -0.69 -9.43
C THR A 123 12.33 0.13 -10.69
N VAL A 124 11.27 0.59 -11.37
CA VAL A 124 11.38 1.45 -12.57
C VAL A 124 11.68 2.90 -12.18
N MET A 125 11.14 3.35 -11.05
CA MET A 125 11.14 4.74 -10.62
C MET A 125 12.42 5.15 -9.89
N VAL A 126 12.89 4.36 -8.92
CA VAL A 126 14.03 4.68 -8.04
C VAL A 126 15.29 5.13 -8.81
N PRO A 127 15.68 4.49 -9.93
CA PRO A 127 16.84 4.92 -10.72
C PRO A 127 16.65 6.27 -11.41
N ARG A 128 15.39 6.64 -11.71
CA ARG A 128 15.02 7.89 -12.39
C ARG A 128 14.85 9.07 -11.43
N LEU A 129 14.89 8.84 -10.11
CA LEU A 129 14.68 9.90 -9.13
C LEU A 129 15.91 10.81 -9.00
N ILE A 130 17.01 10.32 -8.45
CA ILE A 130 18.17 11.15 -8.11
C ILE A 130 19.39 10.76 -8.94
N ALA A 131 19.57 9.47 -9.23
CA ALA A 131 20.75 9.01 -9.98
C ALA A 131 20.83 9.63 -11.39
N SER A 132 19.69 9.79 -12.10
CA SER A 132 19.65 10.47 -13.40
C SER A 132 19.98 11.97 -13.32
N ASP A 133 19.51 12.65 -12.28
CA ASP A 133 19.72 14.10 -12.09
C ASP A 133 21.16 14.38 -11.64
N ARG A 134 21.78 13.47 -10.88
CA ARG A 134 23.20 13.54 -10.49
C ARG A 134 24.12 13.25 -11.66
N ALA A 135 23.82 12.21 -12.45
CA ALA A 135 24.65 11.84 -13.61
C ALA A 135 24.76 12.95 -14.66
N SER A 136 23.73 13.81 -14.77
CA SER A 136 23.67 14.92 -15.73
C SER A 136 24.20 16.25 -15.18
N ASN A 137 24.71 16.30 -13.94
CA ASN A 137 25.04 17.56 -13.23
C ASN A 137 23.88 18.58 -13.20
N ALA A 138 22.64 18.12 -13.41
CA ALA A 138 21.46 18.98 -13.46
C ALA A 138 21.19 19.62 -12.09
N LEU A 139 21.61 18.98 -11.00
CA LEU A 139 21.48 19.50 -9.64
C LEU A 139 22.12 20.90 -9.50
N THR A 140 23.30 21.12 -10.11
CA THR A 140 24.00 22.41 -10.08
C THR A 140 23.19 23.49 -10.81
N ILE A 141 22.56 23.14 -11.93
CA ILE A 141 21.71 24.04 -12.73
C ILE A 141 20.38 24.34 -12.00
N TYR A 142 19.82 23.36 -11.28
CA TYR A 142 18.62 23.57 -10.49
C TYR A 142 18.88 24.43 -9.25
N LEU A 143 20.03 24.24 -8.59
CA LEU A 143 20.46 25.01 -7.41
C LEU A 143 20.98 26.40 -7.77
N SER A 144 21.38 26.64 -9.02
CA SER A 144 21.71 27.99 -9.49
C SER A 144 20.46 28.85 -9.76
N ARG A 145 19.26 28.24 -9.76
CA ARG A 145 17.96 28.93 -9.71
C ARG A 145 17.53 29.09 -8.25
N PRO A 146 16.54 29.93 -7.90
CA PRO A 146 16.03 30.08 -6.53
C PRO A 146 15.20 28.87 -6.07
N LEU A 147 15.67 27.65 -6.33
CA LEU A 147 15.09 26.40 -5.91
C LEU A 147 15.91 25.87 -4.72
N THR A 148 15.29 25.78 -3.56
CA THR A 148 15.99 25.27 -2.37
C THR A 148 16.18 23.75 -2.47
N SER A 149 17.23 23.21 -1.84
CA SER A 149 17.43 21.75 -1.76
C SER A 149 16.23 21.04 -1.12
N ALA A 150 15.55 21.70 -0.18
CA ALA A 150 14.34 21.21 0.45
C ALA A 150 13.15 21.11 -0.53
N ASP A 151 12.98 22.09 -1.43
CA ASP A 151 11.92 22.06 -2.44
C ASP A 151 12.10 20.91 -3.42
N TYR A 152 13.35 20.66 -3.84
CA TYR A 152 13.70 19.53 -4.70
C TYR A 152 13.43 18.20 -3.98
N LEU A 153 13.87 18.06 -2.74
CA LEU A 153 13.65 16.86 -1.91
C LEU A 153 12.16 16.57 -1.75
N LEU A 154 11.38 17.55 -1.32
CA LEU A 154 9.94 17.37 -1.13
C LEU A 154 9.22 17.08 -2.45
N GLY A 155 9.73 17.59 -3.57
CA GLY A 155 9.25 17.21 -4.90
C GLY A 155 9.50 15.74 -5.25
N LYS A 156 10.69 15.21 -4.97
CA LYS A 156 11.02 13.79 -5.22
C LYS A 156 10.31 12.84 -4.26
N LEU A 157 10.24 13.21 -2.97
CA LEU A 157 9.45 12.50 -1.97
C LEU A 157 7.97 12.47 -2.38
N GLY A 158 7.41 13.63 -2.75
CA GLY A 158 6.03 13.75 -3.19
C GLY A 158 5.73 12.93 -4.45
N MET A 159 6.71 12.75 -5.34
CA MET A 159 6.58 11.83 -6.48
C MET A 159 6.44 10.38 -6.00
N ILE A 160 7.28 9.92 -5.07
CA ILE A 160 7.20 8.54 -4.53
C ILE A 160 5.87 8.34 -3.81
N VAL A 161 5.53 9.27 -2.91
CA VAL A 161 4.25 9.25 -2.19
C VAL A 161 3.08 9.24 -3.17
N GLY A 162 3.11 10.07 -4.22
CA GLY A 162 2.07 10.11 -5.26
C GLY A 162 1.93 8.76 -5.99
N VAL A 163 3.03 8.09 -6.31
CA VAL A 163 2.99 6.75 -6.91
C VAL A 163 2.39 5.73 -5.96
N LEU A 164 2.81 5.71 -4.69
CA LEU A 164 2.28 4.80 -3.68
C LEU A 164 0.79 5.05 -3.42
N LEU A 165 0.36 6.32 -3.37
CA LEU A 165 -1.05 6.66 -3.26
C LEU A 165 -1.84 6.20 -4.49
N LEU A 166 -1.35 6.43 -5.72
CA LEU A 166 -2.09 6.04 -6.93
C LEU A 166 -2.20 4.53 -7.14
N LEU A 167 -1.19 3.76 -6.74
CA LEU A 167 -1.15 2.30 -6.93
C LEU A 167 -1.68 1.50 -5.75
N TRP A 168 -1.80 2.11 -4.56
CA TRP A 168 -2.12 1.33 -3.38
C TRP A 168 -3.21 1.96 -2.52
N THR A 169 -2.98 3.12 -1.91
CA THR A 169 -3.99 3.71 -1.01
C THR A 169 -5.22 4.22 -1.76
N GLY A 170 -5.04 4.78 -2.95
CA GLY A 170 -6.10 5.32 -3.79
C GLY A 170 -7.13 4.25 -4.19
N PRO A 171 -6.73 3.14 -4.82
CA PRO A 171 -7.63 2.03 -5.14
C PRO A 171 -8.35 1.44 -3.92
N LEU A 172 -7.66 1.34 -2.77
CA LEU A 172 -8.26 0.88 -1.51
C LEU A 172 -9.40 1.82 -1.06
N VAL A 173 -9.11 3.11 -0.96
CA VAL A 173 -10.08 4.14 -0.53
C VAL A 173 -11.23 4.22 -1.54
N PHE A 174 -10.92 4.22 -2.83
CA PHE A 174 -11.91 4.23 -3.90
C PHE A 174 -12.84 3.01 -3.81
N GLY A 175 -12.28 1.82 -3.67
CA GLY A 175 -13.04 0.57 -3.56
C GLY A 175 -13.94 0.54 -2.34
N TRP A 176 -13.44 0.99 -1.18
CA TRP A 176 -14.25 1.07 0.03
C TRP A 176 -15.37 2.12 -0.11
N VAL A 177 -15.06 3.35 -0.54
CA VAL A 177 -16.06 4.41 -0.72
C VAL A 177 -17.14 3.97 -1.72
N LEU A 178 -16.76 3.41 -2.86
CA LEU A 178 -17.71 2.94 -3.86
C LEU A 178 -18.56 1.80 -3.32
N GLY A 179 -17.97 0.85 -2.58
CA GLY A 179 -18.70 -0.21 -1.90
C GLY A 179 -19.74 0.31 -0.91
N MET A 180 -19.38 1.32 -0.10
CA MET A 180 -20.28 1.94 0.88
C MET A 180 -21.37 2.80 0.22
N LEU A 181 -21.08 3.44 -0.92
CA LEU A 181 -22.09 4.20 -1.67
C LEU A 181 -23.16 3.30 -2.30
N LEU A 182 -22.80 2.04 -2.61
CA LEU A 182 -23.69 1.07 -3.21
C LEU A 182 -24.39 0.16 -2.18
N SER A 183 -23.99 0.20 -0.90
CA SER A 183 -24.61 -0.59 0.16
C SER A 183 -25.96 0.01 0.60
N PRO A 184 -27.05 -0.77 0.66
CA PRO A 184 -28.36 -0.27 1.12
C PRO A 184 -28.39 0.12 2.59
N ASP A 185 -27.56 -0.51 3.42
CA ASP A 185 -27.61 -0.41 4.88
C ASP A 185 -26.38 0.32 5.45
N ARG A 186 -26.61 1.15 6.46
CA ARG A 186 -25.58 1.95 7.14
C ARG A 186 -24.70 1.11 8.04
N ASP A 187 -25.18 -0.04 8.49
CA ASP A 187 -24.42 -0.96 9.34
C ASP A 187 -23.12 -1.43 8.66
N PHE A 188 -23.12 -1.58 7.33
CA PHE A 188 -21.91 -1.89 6.55
C PHE A 188 -20.80 -0.87 6.75
N ILE A 189 -21.15 0.41 6.85
CA ILE A 189 -20.17 1.47 7.05
C ILE A 189 -19.54 1.29 8.42
N VAL A 190 -20.34 1.06 9.45
CA VAL A 190 -19.87 0.91 10.84
C VAL A 190 -18.94 -0.29 10.99
N TYR A 191 -19.37 -1.47 10.53
CA TYR A 191 -18.60 -2.71 10.70
C TYR A 191 -17.38 -2.81 9.79
N SER A 192 -17.38 -2.14 8.62
CA SER A 192 -16.22 -2.12 7.71
C SER A 192 -15.20 -1.02 8.04
N PHE A 193 -15.58 -0.01 8.84
CA PHE A 193 -14.73 1.14 9.11
C PHE A 193 -13.46 0.78 9.91
N LEU A 194 -13.57 -0.08 10.92
CA LEU A 194 -12.42 -0.49 11.72
C LEU A 194 -11.39 -1.28 10.88
N PRO A 195 -11.76 -2.31 10.10
CA PRO A 195 -10.86 -2.95 9.14
C PRO A 195 -10.24 -1.97 8.14
N PHE A 196 -11.00 -0.97 7.71
CA PHE A 196 -10.51 0.08 6.81
C PHE A 196 -9.44 0.96 7.47
N LEU A 197 -9.63 1.35 8.73
CA LEU A 197 -8.62 2.08 9.50
C LEU A 197 -7.33 1.26 9.71
N HIS A 198 -7.44 -0.05 9.96
CA HIS A 198 -6.28 -0.93 10.02
C HIS A 198 -5.54 -0.94 8.67
N ALA A 199 -6.27 -1.05 7.55
CA ALA A 199 -5.68 -1.01 6.22
C ALA A 199 -4.97 0.32 5.93
N LEU A 200 -5.58 1.46 6.28
CA LEU A 200 -4.97 2.78 6.15
C LEU A 200 -3.73 2.94 7.04
N THR A 201 -3.78 2.42 8.27
CA THR A 201 -2.65 2.46 9.21
C THR A 201 -1.46 1.69 8.65
N PHE A 202 -1.69 0.47 8.16
CA PHE A 202 -0.65 -0.32 7.51
C PHE A 202 -0.08 0.38 6.27
N ASN A 203 -0.95 0.86 5.38
CA ASN A 203 -0.52 1.59 4.18
C ASN A 203 0.29 2.84 4.54
N GLY A 204 -0.08 3.57 5.60
CA GLY A 204 0.65 4.74 6.08
C GLY A 204 2.06 4.40 6.56
N ILE A 205 2.21 3.36 7.38
CA ILE A 205 3.51 2.86 7.85
C ILE A 205 4.37 2.44 6.66
N ALA A 206 3.82 1.60 5.76
CA ALA A 206 4.52 1.11 4.59
C ALA A 206 4.93 2.24 3.64
N LEU A 207 4.08 3.26 3.48
CA LEU A 207 4.37 4.44 2.66
C LEU A 207 5.59 5.19 3.15
N VAL A 208 5.68 5.46 4.46
CA VAL A 208 6.85 6.13 5.06
C VAL A 208 8.12 5.30 4.85
N VAL A 209 8.07 4.02 5.17
CA VAL A 209 9.21 3.09 5.04
C VAL A 209 9.69 3.01 3.59
N LEU A 210 8.79 2.74 2.65
CA LEU A 210 9.13 2.57 1.24
C LEU A 210 9.64 3.86 0.63
N ALA A 211 9.02 5.00 0.96
CA ALA A 211 9.46 6.30 0.46
C ALA A 211 10.86 6.67 0.96
N ALA A 212 11.13 6.49 2.26
CA ALA A 212 12.44 6.75 2.84
C ALA A 212 13.50 5.81 2.25
N THR A 213 13.21 4.51 2.16
CA THR A 213 14.14 3.50 1.63
C THR A 213 14.44 3.74 0.14
N ALA A 214 13.42 4.03 -0.67
CA ALA A 214 13.57 4.38 -2.08
C ALA A 214 14.47 5.61 -2.28
N LEU A 215 14.27 6.67 -1.48
CA LEU A 215 15.14 7.85 -1.52
C LEU A 215 16.57 7.55 -1.09
N GLY A 216 16.74 6.79 0.01
CA GLY A 216 18.06 6.40 0.52
C GLY A 216 18.86 5.61 -0.51
N VAL A 217 18.24 4.59 -1.12
CA VAL A 217 18.84 3.77 -2.19
C VAL A 217 19.20 4.63 -3.41
N SER A 218 18.31 5.53 -3.82
CA SER A 218 18.56 6.42 -4.96
C SER A 218 19.71 7.41 -4.70
N ALA A 219 19.91 7.85 -3.46
CA ALA A 219 21.00 8.76 -3.08
C ALA A 219 22.37 8.09 -2.93
N LEU A 220 22.43 6.78 -2.67
CA LEU A 220 23.68 6.04 -2.56
C LEU A 220 24.41 5.88 -3.90
N SER A 221 23.66 5.81 -4.99
CA SER A 221 24.19 5.49 -6.31
C SER A 221 24.43 6.73 -7.16
N ARG A 222 25.55 6.77 -7.89
CA ARG A 222 25.88 7.85 -8.84
C ARG A 222 25.23 7.64 -10.21
N THR A 223 24.89 6.41 -10.56
CA THR A 223 24.35 6.01 -11.86
C THR A 223 23.09 5.17 -11.70
N SER A 224 22.26 5.11 -12.74
CA SER A 224 20.96 4.42 -12.70
C SER A 224 21.09 2.90 -12.53
N SER A 225 22.04 2.24 -13.19
CA SER A 225 22.14 0.77 -13.17
C SER A 225 22.45 0.16 -11.80
N PRO A 226 23.45 0.63 -11.03
CA PRO A 226 23.70 0.13 -9.67
C PRO A 226 22.52 0.39 -8.72
N THR A 227 21.77 1.47 -8.96
CA THR A 227 20.57 1.77 -8.17
C THR A 227 19.51 0.67 -8.30
N VAL A 228 19.27 0.18 -9.53
CA VAL A 228 18.33 -0.92 -9.78
C VAL A 228 18.78 -2.18 -9.06
N ILE A 229 20.06 -2.53 -9.19
CA ILE A 229 20.64 -3.74 -8.57
C ILE A 229 20.52 -3.65 -7.05
N LEU A 230 20.92 -2.54 -6.44
CA LEU A 230 20.84 -2.34 -4.99
C LEU A 230 19.39 -2.43 -4.50
N TRP A 231 18.44 -1.83 -5.22
CA TRP A 231 17.02 -1.95 -4.91
C TRP A 231 16.57 -3.41 -4.97
N MET A 232 16.83 -4.13 -6.07
CA MET A 232 16.43 -5.53 -6.25
C MET A 232 17.02 -6.45 -5.19
N VAL A 233 18.30 -6.28 -4.83
CA VAL A 233 18.94 -7.04 -3.75
C VAL A 233 18.23 -6.75 -2.42
N LEU A 234 17.92 -5.49 -2.13
CA LEU A 234 17.29 -5.11 -0.88
C LEU A 234 15.89 -5.71 -0.71
N TRP A 235 15.06 -5.76 -1.76
CA TRP A 235 13.67 -6.23 -1.61
C TRP A 235 13.47 -7.70 -1.97
N ILE A 236 14.12 -8.22 -3.02
CA ILE A 236 13.98 -9.61 -3.47
C ILE A 236 14.88 -10.52 -2.64
N PHE A 237 16.19 -10.23 -2.60
CA PHE A 237 17.15 -11.11 -1.94
C PHE A 237 16.98 -11.08 -0.42
N ALA A 238 16.89 -9.90 0.20
CA ALA A 238 16.63 -9.84 1.65
C ALA A 238 15.23 -10.42 1.99
N GLY A 239 14.24 -10.23 1.11
CA GLY A 239 12.92 -10.84 1.22
C GLY A 239 12.97 -12.38 1.24
N ALA A 240 13.71 -12.98 0.30
CA ALA A 240 13.87 -14.42 0.19
C ALA A 240 14.65 -15.01 1.36
N VAL A 241 15.77 -14.38 1.72
CA VAL A 241 16.62 -14.83 2.84
C VAL A 241 15.87 -14.79 4.17
N ALA A 242 15.02 -13.77 4.40
CA ALA A 242 14.25 -13.67 5.63
C ALA A 242 13.21 -14.79 5.81
N LYS A 243 12.74 -15.39 4.71
CA LYS A 243 11.83 -16.55 4.75
C LYS A 243 12.54 -17.87 5.11
N PHE A 244 13.87 -17.90 5.12
CA PHE A 244 14.60 -19.11 5.42
C PHE A 244 14.48 -19.46 6.93
N PRO A 245 14.06 -20.69 7.29
CA PRO A 245 13.82 -21.07 8.69
C PRO A 245 15.04 -20.93 9.60
N LEU A 246 16.25 -21.05 9.06
CA LEU A 246 17.51 -20.93 9.81
C LEU A 246 18.15 -19.53 9.74
N ALA A 247 17.52 -18.56 9.08
CA ALA A 247 18.08 -17.21 9.02
C ALA A 247 18.15 -16.59 10.42
N PRO A 248 19.30 -16.04 10.83
CA PRO A 248 19.43 -15.41 12.14
C PRO A 248 18.53 -14.17 12.24
N VAL A 249 18.07 -13.86 13.45
CA VAL A 249 17.08 -12.81 13.72
C VAL A 249 17.49 -11.44 13.14
N TRP A 250 18.76 -11.07 13.27
CA TRP A 250 19.26 -9.81 12.72
C TRP A 250 19.12 -9.74 11.19
N LEU A 251 19.33 -10.86 10.49
CA LEU A 251 19.25 -10.92 9.03
C LEU A 251 17.80 -10.84 8.54
N ARG A 252 16.86 -11.45 9.28
CA ARG A 252 15.42 -11.27 9.04
C ARG A 252 15.01 -9.81 9.18
N ARG A 253 15.51 -9.13 10.22
CA ARG A 253 15.22 -7.71 10.50
C ARG A 253 15.80 -6.73 9.49
N VAL A 254 16.81 -7.10 8.72
CA VAL A 254 17.31 -6.28 7.59
C VAL A 254 16.30 -6.25 6.44
N SER A 255 15.46 -7.28 6.31
CA SER A 255 14.45 -7.36 5.26
C SER A 255 13.22 -6.52 5.61
N PHE A 256 13.11 -5.34 5.01
CA PHE A 256 11.93 -4.50 5.20
C PHE A 256 10.64 -5.20 4.73
N SER A 257 10.72 -6.06 3.71
CA SER A 257 9.58 -6.85 3.22
C SER A 257 9.06 -7.82 4.28
N HIS A 258 9.96 -8.47 5.02
CA HIS A 258 9.59 -9.36 6.13
C HIS A 258 9.00 -8.54 7.29
N ASN A 259 9.66 -7.46 7.69
CA ASN A 259 9.17 -6.61 8.78
C ASN A 259 7.79 -6.00 8.45
N LEU A 260 7.57 -5.53 7.22
CA LEU A 260 6.24 -5.04 6.79
C LEU A 260 5.20 -6.16 6.80
N SER A 261 5.58 -7.41 6.53
CA SER A 261 4.65 -8.54 6.65
C SER A 261 4.25 -8.78 8.11
N GLU A 262 5.17 -8.72 9.07
CA GLU A 262 4.87 -8.83 10.50
C GLU A 262 3.95 -7.69 10.99
N VAL A 263 4.24 -6.46 10.57
CA VAL A 263 3.40 -5.29 10.85
C VAL A 263 2.00 -5.48 10.27
N ARG A 264 1.90 -5.95 9.03
CA ARG A 264 0.61 -6.23 8.38
C ARG A 264 -0.21 -7.25 9.17
N MET A 265 0.38 -8.38 9.55
CA MET A 265 -0.33 -9.42 10.32
C MET A 265 -0.88 -8.84 11.63
N THR A 266 -0.04 -8.07 12.35
CA THR A 266 -0.42 -7.46 13.63
C THR A 266 -1.51 -6.39 13.48
N VAL A 267 -1.37 -5.50 12.48
CA VAL A 267 -2.29 -4.37 12.28
C VAL A 267 -3.66 -4.86 11.80
N PHE A 268 -3.71 -5.84 10.90
CA PHE A 268 -4.98 -6.37 10.41
C PHE A 268 -5.68 -7.29 11.42
N ARG A 269 -4.94 -7.89 12.37
CA ARG A 269 -5.49 -8.84 13.36
C ARG A 269 -6.30 -9.97 12.71
N LEU A 270 -5.78 -10.50 11.60
CA LEU A 270 -6.43 -11.55 10.83
C LEU A 270 -6.55 -12.84 11.65
N ASP A 271 -5.58 -13.10 12.52
CA ASP A 271 -5.59 -14.18 13.50
C ASP A 271 -6.81 -14.11 14.41
N THR A 272 -7.12 -12.95 14.98
CA THR A 272 -8.29 -12.81 15.87
C THR A 272 -9.59 -12.94 15.09
N ALA A 273 -9.70 -12.33 13.91
CA ALA A 273 -10.89 -12.46 13.07
C ALA A 273 -11.20 -13.93 12.69
N LEU A 274 -10.16 -14.71 12.35
CA LEU A 274 -10.30 -16.13 12.03
C LEU A 274 -10.61 -16.98 13.27
N ALA A 275 -9.99 -16.67 14.41
CA ALA A 275 -10.26 -17.35 15.67
C ALA A 275 -11.71 -17.11 16.15
N ASP A 276 -12.16 -15.85 16.12
CA ASP A 276 -13.52 -15.46 16.51
C ASP A 276 -14.56 -16.10 15.61
N ALA A 277 -14.30 -16.16 14.29
CA ALA A 277 -15.13 -16.89 13.34
C ALA A 277 -15.18 -18.39 13.65
N SER A 278 -14.05 -19.02 13.99
CA SER A 278 -14.01 -20.44 14.33
C SER A 278 -14.76 -20.79 15.61
N ALA A 279 -14.76 -19.88 16.59
CA ALA A 279 -15.37 -20.11 17.90
C ALA A 279 -16.87 -19.77 17.95
N SER A 280 -17.29 -18.76 17.17
CA SER A 280 -18.62 -18.16 17.34
C SER A 280 -19.64 -18.56 16.28
N LEU A 281 -19.20 -19.14 15.15
CA LEU A 281 -20.10 -19.49 14.04
C LEU A 281 -20.63 -20.93 14.18
N PRO A 282 -21.87 -21.15 14.69
CA PRO A 282 -22.43 -22.49 14.96
C PRO A 282 -22.62 -23.38 13.72
N LEU A 283 -22.59 -22.80 12.51
CA LEU A 283 -22.79 -23.53 11.25
C LEU A 283 -21.49 -24.09 10.65
N LEU A 284 -20.34 -23.82 11.27
CA LEU A 284 -19.09 -24.40 10.81
C LEU A 284 -19.02 -25.87 11.19
N THR A 285 -18.74 -26.71 10.20
CA THR A 285 -18.33 -28.09 10.47
C THR A 285 -17.05 -28.10 11.31
N GLU A 286 -16.84 -29.12 12.14
CA GLU A 286 -15.61 -29.24 12.96
C GLU A 286 -14.34 -29.11 12.10
N GLN A 287 -14.36 -29.67 10.89
CA GLN A 287 -13.25 -29.56 9.93
C GLN A 287 -13.00 -28.11 9.44
N MET A 288 -14.06 -27.34 9.19
CA MET A 288 -13.93 -25.93 8.81
C MET A 288 -13.42 -25.09 9.98
N GLY A 289 -13.93 -25.32 11.20
CA GLY A 289 -13.44 -24.69 12.42
C GLY A 289 -11.94 -24.94 12.64
N ASP A 290 -11.51 -26.19 12.48
CA ASP A 290 -10.10 -26.58 12.56
C ASP A 290 -9.23 -25.90 11.49
N SER A 291 -9.75 -25.78 10.27
CA SER A 291 -9.05 -25.12 9.17
C SER A 291 -8.86 -23.62 9.44
N LEU A 292 -9.90 -22.95 9.95
CA LEU A 292 -9.83 -21.54 10.37
C LEU A 292 -8.88 -21.34 11.54
N ARG A 293 -8.90 -22.23 12.53
CA ARG A 293 -7.96 -22.18 13.67
C ARG A 293 -6.51 -22.35 13.24
N LYS A 294 -6.24 -23.29 12.32
CA LYS A 294 -4.89 -23.46 11.73
C LYS A 294 -4.48 -22.22 10.92
N ALA A 295 -5.39 -21.64 10.16
CA ALA A 295 -5.15 -20.40 9.43
C ALA A 295 -4.85 -19.24 10.38
N ALA A 296 -5.60 -19.11 11.48
CA ALA A 296 -5.37 -18.10 12.52
C ALA A 296 -3.97 -18.20 13.13
N LEU A 297 -3.53 -19.41 13.49
CA LEU A 297 -2.18 -19.66 14.00
C LEU A 297 -1.09 -19.28 12.98
N SER A 298 -1.32 -19.55 11.69
CA SER A 298 -0.39 -19.14 10.63
C SER A 298 -0.37 -17.63 10.36
N ALA A 299 -1.45 -16.93 10.74
CA ALA A 299 -1.59 -15.49 10.57
C ALA A 299 -1.00 -14.70 11.75
N GLN A 300 -0.58 -15.36 12.83
CA GLN A 300 -0.05 -14.71 14.01
C GLN A 300 1.32 -14.06 13.73
N ALA A 301 1.48 -12.79 14.08
CA ALA A 301 2.78 -12.13 14.03
C ALA A 301 3.72 -12.68 15.12
N HIS A 302 4.97 -12.92 14.75
CA HIS A 302 5.95 -13.56 15.64
C HIS A 302 6.82 -12.53 16.38
N ASP A 303 7.14 -11.40 15.76
CA ASP A 303 8.04 -10.38 16.32
C ASP A 303 7.69 -8.96 15.86
N PHE A 304 6.52 -8.45 16.27
CA PHE A 304 6.06 -7.12 15.89
C PHE A 304 7.02 -6.00 16.34
N ASN A 305 7.49 -6.06 17.59
CA ASN A 305 8.39 -5.04 18.15
C ASN A 305 9.74 -5.01 17.42
N GLY A 306 10.32 -6.19 17.14
CA GLY A 306 11.54 -6.29 16.36
C GLY A 306 11.37 -5.81 14.92
N ALA A 307 10.23 -6.11 14.29
CA ALA A 307 9.89 -5.62 12.97
C ALA A 307 9.78 -4.08 12.93
N MET A 308 9.04 -3.48 13.86
CA MET A 308 8.90 -2.01 13.95
C MET A 308 10.25 -1.33 14.22
N MET A 309 11.08 -1.90 15.11
CA MET A 309 12.43 -1.37 15.36
C MET A 309 13.30 -1.45 14.10
N GLY A 310 13.26 -2.59 13.38
CA GLY A 310 13.99 -2.76 12.12
C GLY A 310 13.58 -1.75 11.06
N LEU A 311 12.28 -1.52 10.89
CA LEU A 311 11.74 -0.51 9.97
C LEU A 311 12.12 0.91 10.38
N GLY A 312 12.06 1.22 11.68
CA GLY A 312 12.46 2.53 12.22
C GLY A 312 13.93 2.82 11.95
N VAL A 313 14.82 1.87 12.26
CA VAL A 313 16.27 1.98 11.98
C VAL A 313 16.53 2.16 10.49
N LEU A 314 15.92 1.35 9.63
CA LEU A 314 16.07 1.47 8.17
C LEU A 314 15.61 2.82 7.65
N THR A 315 14.47 3.32 8.13
CA THR A 315 13.89 4.62 7.73
C THR A 315 14.82 5.76 8.14
N VAL A 316 15.33 5.74 9.37
CA VAL A 316 16.27 6.76 9.88
C VAL A 316 17.58 6.72 9.10
N LEU A 317 18.18 5.54 8.91
CA LEU A 317 19.42 5.40 8.15
C LEU A 317 19.27 5.87 6.71
N SER A 318 18.19 5.47 6.03
CA SER A 318 17.91 5.89 4.65
C SER A 318 17.75 7.41 4.55
N SER A 319 17.06 8.02 5.52
CA SER A 319 16.88 9.47 5.62
C SER A 319 18.21 10.20 5.85
N VAL A 320 19.06 9.70 6.76
CA VAL A 320 20.37 10.29 7.07
C VAL A 320 21.31 10.20 5.87
N VAL A 321 21.39 9.04 5.22
CA VAL A 321 22.19 8.83 4.00
C VAL A 321 21.77 9.81 2.92
N PHE A 322 20.47 9.94 2.71
CA PHE A 322 19.89 10.87 1.76
C PHE A 322 20.26 12.34 2.08
N LEU A 323 20.09 12.79 3.32
CA LEU A 323 20.41 14.17 3.74
C LEU A 323 21.90 14.50 3.64
N ARG A 324 22.79 13.55 3.96
CA ARG A 324 24.25 13.75 3.84
C ARG A 324 24.69 13.93 2.40
N LYS A 325 24.11 13.15 1.47
CA LYS A 325 24.49 13.17 0.05
C LYS A 325 23.93 14.36 -0.75
N LEU A 326 23.06 15.17 -0.14
CA LEU A 326 22.52 16.40 -0.72
C LEU A 326 23.40 17.64 -0.54
N ARG A 327 24.37 17.63 0.39
CA ARG A 327 25.25 18.78 0.59
C ARG A 327 26.19 18.90 -0.62
N PRO A 328 26.26 20.05 -1.30
CA PRO A 328 27.22 20.27 -2.37
C PRO A 328 28.64 20.10 -1.82
N GLU A 329 29.48 19.35 -2.54
CA GLU A 329 30.92 19.24 -2.30
C GLU A 329 31.63 20.51 -2.77
#